data_AF-A0A6J7QZU8-F1
#
_entry.id   AF-A0A6J7QZU8-F1
#
_cell.length_a   1.000
_cell.length_b   1.000
_cell.length_c   1.000
_cell.angle_alpha   90.00
_cell.angle_beta   90.00
_cell.angle_gamma   90.00
#
_symmetry.space_group_name_H-M   'P 1'
#
loop_
_entity.id
_entity.type
_entity.pdbx_description
1 polymer ?
#
loop_
_entity_poly.entity_id
_entity_poly.type
_entity_poly.pdbx_seq_one_letter_code
_entity_poly.pdbx_strand_id
1 'polypeptide(L)'
;MLAEVAQPSSRGAFDVVFIDPPYAFEDQLVNTLLTQLVQNGWLIEYALLVVERGSRSEVYWPESVEELRKKVYGDTTIWYGQYLTNE
;
A
#
# COMPACT_ATOMS: atom_id res chain seq x y z
N MET A 1 2.58 -14.05 2.65
CA MET A 1 2.97 -12.64 2.62
C MET A 1 1.92 -11.75 3.30
N LEU A 2 0.63 -11.78 2.90
CA LEU A 2 -0.45 -11.10 3.66
C LEU A 2 -0.49 -11.48 5.15
N ALA A 3 -0.28 -12.76 5.47
CA ALA A 3 -0.31 -13.23 6.86
C ALA A 3 0.78 -12.61 7.78
N GLU A 4 1.88 -12.11 7.22
CA GLU A 4 2.95 -11.49 8.00
C GLU A 4 2.59 -10.06 8.39
N VAL A 5 2.09 -9.26 7.44
CA VAL A 5 1.66 -7.88 7.72
C VAL A 5 0.36 -7.80 8.53
N ALA A 6 -0.41 -8.88 8.61
CA ALA A 6 -1.59 -9.00 9.44
C ALA A 6 -1.27 -9.04 10.95
N GLN A 7 0.00 -9.15 11.32
CA GLN A 7 0.48 -9.12 12.70
C GLN A 7 1.27 -7.82 12.95
N PRO A 8 1.36 -7.36 14.21
CA PRO A 8 2.23 -6.24 14.57
C PRO A 8 3.64 -6.41 14.03
N SER A 9 4.23 -5.34 13.51
CA SER A 9 5.57 -5.42 12.94
C SER A 9 6.58 -5.96 13.96
N SER A 10 7.21 -7.08 13.62
CA SER A 10 8.32 -7.66 14.38
C SER A 10 9.68 -7.11 13.95
N ARG A 11 9.72 -6.32 12.87
CA ARG A 11 10.94 -5.81 12.23
C ARG A 11 11.09 -4.29 12.31
N GLY A 12 10.17 -3.62 13.00
CA GLY A 12 10.08 -2.15 13.04
C GLY A 12 9.24 -1.57 11.91
N ALA A 13 9.06 -0.25 11.94
CA ALA A 13 8.32 0.48 10.92
C ALA A 13 9.21 0.85 9.73
N PHE A 14 8.61 0.98 8.55
CA PHE A 14 9.32 1.25 7.28
C PHE A 14 8.93 2.62 6.72
N ASP A 15 9.93 3.35 6.22
CA ASP A 15 9.73 4.65 5.56
C ASP A 15 9.20 4.52 4.13
N VAL A 16 9.42 3.37 3.47
CA VAL A 16 8.96 3.11 2.11
C VAL A 16 8.51 1.65 1.98
N VAL A 17 7.33 1.42 1.40
CA VAL A 17 6.80 0.09 1.09
C VAL A 17 6.42 0.00 -0.37
N PHE A 18 6.91 -1.03 -1.04
CA PHE A 18 6.57 -1.37 -2.42
C PHE A 18 5.59 -2.55 -2.44
N ILE A 19 4.53 -2.43 -3.23
CA ILE A 19 3.47 -3.43 -3.37
C ILE A 19 3.31 -3.73 -4.86
N ASP A 20 4.04 -4.75 -5.32
CA ASP A 20 3.98 -5.29 -6.69
C ASP A 20 3.53 -6.76 -6.64
N PRO A 21 2.21 -6.99 -6.52
CA PRO A 21 1.65 -8.34 -6.47
C PRO A 21 1.48 -8.92 -7.88
N PRO A 22 1.53 -10.26 -8.05
CA PRO A 22 1.27 -10.89 -9.34
C PRO A 22 -0.14 -10.55 -9.87
N TYR A 23 -0.34 -10.54 -11.20
CA TYR A 23 -1.62 -10.15 -11.81
C TYR A 23 -2.85 -10.93 -11.32
N ALA A 24 -2.69 -12.20 -10.94
CA ALA A 24 -3.77 -13.02 -10.41
C ALA A 24 -4.21 -12.60 -8.99
N PHE A 25 -3.44 -11.75 -8.32
CA PHE A 25 -3.78 -11.20 -7.02
C PHE A 25 -4.89 -10.17 -7.20
N GLU A 26 -6.00 -10.33 -6.49
CA GLU A 26 -7.18 -9.49 -6.64
C GLU A 26 -6.98 -8.08 -6.05
N ASP A 27 -7.61 -7.06 -6.65
CA ASP A 27 -7.54 -5.67 -6.17
C ASP A 27 -7.96 -5.56 -4.69
N GLN A 28 -8.97 -6.33 -4.27
CA GLN A 28 -9.45 -6.33 -2.88
C GLN A 28 -8.42 -6.86 -1.88
N LEU A 29 -7.53 -7.77 -2.30
CA LEU A 29 -6.44 -8.23 -1.46
C LEU A 29 -5.35 -7.16 -1.30
N VAL A 30 -5.15 -6.32 -2.31
CA VAL A 30 -4.25 -5.15 -2.23
C VAL A 30 -4.79 -4.11 -1.24
N ASN A 31 -6.09 -3.83 -1.30
CA ASN A 31 -6.72 -2.91 -0.35
C ASN A 31 -6.63 -3.46 1.09
N THR A 32 -6.84 -4.77 1.26
CA THR A 32 -6.69 -5.44 2.56
C THR A 32 -5.24 -5.35 3.08
N LEU A 33 -4.25 -5.54 2.22
CA LEU A 33 -2.83 -5.38 2.54
C LEU A 33 -2.51 -3.96 3.01
N LEU A 34 -3.00 -2.94 2.30
CA LEU A 34 -2.82 -1.53 2.67
C LEU A 34 -3.40 -1.24 4.06
N THR A 35 -4.61 -1.74 4.35
CA THR A 35 -5.22 -1.62 5.68
C THR A 35 -4.38 -2.29 6.77
N GLN A 36 -3.84 -3.48 6.50
CA GLN A 36 -3.01 -4.22 7.47
C GLN A 36 -1.68 -3.50 7.76
N LEU A 37 -1.05 -2.90 6.74
CA LEU A 37 0.18 -2.11 6.93
C LEU A 37 -0.07 -0.93 7.88
N VAL A 38 -1.17 -0.21 7.68
CA VAL A 38 -1.58 0.91 8.53
C VAL A 38 -1.89 0.47 9.95
N GLN A 39 -2.63 -0.63 10.13
CA GLN A 39 -3.13 -1.05 11.44
C GLN A 39 -2.06 -1.69 12.34
N ASN A 40 -1.04 -2.30 11.73
CA ASN A 40 -0.12 -3.18 12.45
C ASN A 40 1.29 -2.60 12.65
N GLY A 41 1.43 -1.28 12.57
CA GLY A 41 2.69 -0.59 12.90
C GLY A 41 3.83 -0.88 11.91
N TRP A 42 3.49 -1.15 10.65
CA TRP A 42 4.48 -1.35 9.59
C TRP A 42 4.99 -0.04 8.99
N LEU A 43 4.33 1.08 9.28
CA LEU A 43 4.60 2.38 8.66
C LEU A 43 4.96 3.41 9.73
N ILE A 44 6.01 4.18 9.46
CA ILE A 44 6.34 5.41 10.18
C ILE A 44 5.54 6.56 9.55
N GLU A 45 5.22 7.60 10.32
CA GLU A 45 4.62 8.82 9.80
C GLU A 45 5.34 9.33 8.54
N TYR A 46 4.57 9.73 7.53
CA TYR A 46 5.03 10.13 6.20
C TYR A 46 5.60 9.01 5.32
N ALA A 47 5.47 7.73 5.73
CA ALA A 47 5.92 6.61 4.92
C ALA A 47 5.29 6.60 3.53
N LEU A 48 6.11 6.33 2.52
CA LEU A 48 5.72 6.27 1.12
C LEU A 48 5.26 4.86 0.75
N LEU A 49 4.02 4.75 0.30
CA LEU A 49 3.45 3.54 -0.28
C LEU A 49 3.49 3.65 -1.81
N VAL A 50 4.07 2.64 -2.47
CA VAL A 50 4.12 2.54 -3.93
C VAL A 50 3.44 1.24 -4.35
N VAL A 51 2.34 1.35 -5.09
CA VAL A 51 1.55 0.20 -5.53
C VAL A 51 1.62 0.10 -7.04
N GLU A 52 1.93 -1.09 -7.57
CA GLU A 52 1.92 -1.40 -9.00
C GLU A 52 0.77 -2.35 -9.32
N ARG A 53 -0.05 -2.03 -10.32
CA ARG A 53 -1.15 -2.86 -10.83
C ARG A 53 -1.38 -2.60 -12.31
N GLY A 54 -2.16 -3.47 -12.95
CA GLY A 54 -2.62 -3.23 -14.31
C GLY A 54 -3.46 -1.94 -14.42
N SER A 55 -3.45 -1.27 -15.57
CA SER A 55 -4.13 0.03 -15.74
C SER A 55 -5.66 0.00 -15.67
N ARG A 56 -6.26 -1.19 -15.54
CA ARG A 56 -7.71 -1.38 -15.29
C ARG A 56 -8.04 -1.66 -13.83
N SER A 57 -7.03 -1.87 -12.99
CA SER A 57 -7.18 -2.06 -11.55
C SER A 57 -7.42 -0.73 -10.86
N GLU A 58 -8.03 -0.80 -9.69
CA GLU A 58 -8.20 0.34 -8.79
C GLU A 58 -7.50 0.06 -7.45
N VAL A 59 -6.94 1.11 -6.86
CA VAL A 59 -6.31 1.08 -5.53
C VAL A 59 -7.10 2.02 -4.63
N TYR A 60 -7.57 1.49 -3.50
CA TYR A 60 -8.29 2.28 -2.51
C TYR A 60 -7.40 2.49 -1.29
N TRP A 61 -7.04 3.75 -1.04
CA TRP A 61 -6.23 4.13 0.10
C TRP A 61 -7.06 4.10 1.40
N PRO A 62 -6.51 3.57 2.50
CA PRO A 62 -7.06 3.78 3.84
C PRO A 62 -7.15 5.27 4.18
N GLU A 63 -8.04 5.65 5.11
CA GLU A 63 -8.27 7.06 5.48
C GLU A 63 -7.00 7.80 5.91
N SER A 64 -6.08 7.11 6.58
CA SER A 64 -4.79 7.65 7.02
C SER A 64 -3.71 7.60 5.94
N VAL A 65 -4.07 7.40 4.68
CA VAL A 65 -3.15 7.45 3.54
C VAL A 65 -3.67 8.43 2.49
N GLU A 66 -2.91 9.50 2.26
CA GLU A 66 -3.21 10.47 1.23
C GLU A 66 -2.65 10.00 -0.13
N GLU A 67 -3.47 10.04 -1.19
CA GLU A 67 -2.96 9.81 -2.55
C GLU A 67 -2.12 11.00 -3.01
N LEU A 68 -0.84 10.75 -3.28
CA LEU A 68 0.07 11.79 -3.79
C LEU A 68 -0.03 11.93 -5.32
N ARG A 69 -0.02 10.82 -6.04
CA ARG A 69 -0.07 10.78 -7.50
C ARG A 69 -0.32 9.37 -8.04
N LYS A 70 -0.73 9.29 -9.30
CA LYS A 70 -0.69 8.07 -10.11
C LYS A 70 -0.02 8.30 -11.45
N LYS A 71 0.69 7.30 -11.97
CA LYS A 71 1.37 7.34 -13.27
C LYS A 71 1.04 6.09 -14.08
N VAL A 72 0.60 6.29 -15.32
CA VAL A 72 0.26 5.20 -16.25
C VAL A 72 1.41 4.98 -17.23
N TYR A 73 1.80 3.73 -17.38
CA TYR A 73 2.86 3.23 -18.26
C TYR A 73 2.32 2.06 -19.09
N GLY A 74 1.67 2.38 -20.21
CA GLY A 74 1.06 1.37 -21.06
C GLY A 74 -0.10 0.65 -20.37
N ASP A 75 0.08 -0.63 -20.05
CA ASP A 75 -0.86 -1.50 -19.36
C ASP A 75 -0.64 -1.57 -17.85
N THR A 76 0.33 -0.82 -17.33
CA THR A 76 0.69 -0.77 -15.91
C THR A 76 0.44 0.63 -15.35
N THR A 77 -0.03 0.72 -14.12
CA THR A 77 -0.17 1.98 -13.38
C THR A 77 0.59 1.85 -12.05
N ILE A 78 1.26 2.94 -11.65
CA ILE A 78 1.91 3.06 -10.35
C ILE A 78 1.19 4.14 -9.55
N TRP A 79 0.68 3.78 -8.38
CA TRP A 79 0.06 4.67 -7.41
C TRP A 79 1.05 4.99 -6.29
N TYR A 80 1.01 6.23 -5.81
CA TYR A 80 1.84 6.71 -4.72
C TYR A 80 0.92 7.27 -3.64
N GLY A 81 1.06 6.75 -2.42
CA GLY A 81 0.33 7.21 -1.24
C GLY A 81 1.30 7.56 -0.11
N GLN A 82 0.91 8.49 0.76
CA GLN A 82 1.67 8.86 1.94
C GLN A 82 0.87 8.57 3.20
N TYR A 83 1.45 7.79 4.11
CA TYR A 83 0.84 7.53 5.41
C TYR A 83 0.95 8.76 6.32
N LEU A 84 -0.17 9.14 6.93
CA LEU A 84 -0.26 10.25 7.87
C LEU A 84 -0.83 9.69 9.19
N THR A 85 -0.12 9.92 10.29
CA THR A 85 -0.70 9.68 11.61
C THR A 85 -1.61 10.85 11.95
N ASN A 86 -2.88 10.56 12.19
CA ASN A 86 -3.78 11.52 12.80
C ASN A 86 -3.34 11.67 14.27
N GLU A 87 -2.75 12.81 14.64
CA GLU A 87 -2.55 13.20 16.05
C GLU A 87 -3.89 13.37 16.78
#